data_AF-A0A2K8N993-F1
#
_entry.id   AF-A0A2K8N993-F1
#
_cell.length_a   1.000
_cell.length_b   1.000
_cell.length_c   1.000
_cell.angle_alpha   90.00
_cell.angle_beta   90.00
_cell.angle_gamma   90.00
#
_symmetry.space_group_name_H-M   'P 1'
#
loop_
_entity.id
_entity.type
_entity.pdbx_description
1 polymer ?
#
loop_
_entity_poly.entity_id
_entity_poly.type
_entity_poly.pdbx_seq_one_letter_code
_entity_poly.pdbx_strand_id
1 'polypeptide(L)' 'MAEKPTMGERLRELRRERGMTVRELAEKAGVSQSYIYAVEAGTRGSRLAKLIKIARALEVDLATLIQDEP' A
#
# COMPACT_ATOMS: atom_id res chain seq x y z
N MET A 1 3.77 -8.83 -22.92
CA MET A 1 4.10 -7.52 -22.31
C MET A 1 3.46 -7.55 -20.93
N ALA A 2 4.22 -7.62 -19.85
CA ALA A 2 3.64 -7.59 -18.52
C ALA A 2 3.24 -6.14 -18.22
N GLU A 3 1.95 -5.91 -18.04
CA GLU A 3 1.40 -4.63 -17.59
C GLU A 3 2.00 -4.33 -16.20
N LYS A 4 2.48 -3.10 -15.98
CA LYS A 4 3.11 -2.72 -14.70
C LYS A 4 2.05 -2.83 -13.59
N PRO A 5 2.40 -3.39 -12.40
CA PRO A 5 1.43 -3.53 -11.32
C PRO A 5 1.00 -2.15 -10.83
N THR A 6 -0.30 -1.98 -10.65
CA THR A 6 -0.89 -0.78 -10.06
C THR A 6 -0.36 -0.56 -8.64
N MET A 7 -0.44 0.67 -8.13
CA MET A 7 -0.10 0.97 -6.73
C MET A 7 -0.78 0.03 -5.72
N GLY A 8 -2.05 -0.36 -5.98
CA GLY A 8 -2.81 -1.26 -5.11
C GLY A 8 -2.25 -2.68 -5.11
N GLU A 9 -1.87 -3.20 -6.28
CA GLU A 9 -1.22 -4.51 -6.41
C GLU A 9 0.15 -4.51 -5.75
N ARG A 10 0.93 -3.44 -5.94
CA ARG A 10 2.24 -3.27 -5.33
C ARG A 10 2.17 -3.20 -3.81
N LEU A 11 1.17 -2.50 -3.27
CA LEU A 11 0.89 -2.49 -1.85
C LEU A 11 0.63 -3.90 -1.31
N ARG A 12 -0.19 -4.68 -2.03
CA ARG A 12 -0.52 -6.06 -1.66
C ARG A 12 0.73 -6.96 -1.69
N GLU A 13 1.57 -6.83 -2.71
CA GLU A 13 2.83 -7.58 -2.83
C GLU A 13 3.76 -7.27 -1.67
N LEU A 14 4.07 -5.99 -1.44
CA LEU A 14 4.92 -5.52 -0.35
C LEU A 14 4.41 -5.98 1.02
N ARG A 15 3.10 -5.98 1.22
CA ARG A 15 2.50 -6.49 2.47
C ARG A 15 2.73 -7.99 2.62
N ARG A 16 2.55 -8.77 1.55
CA ARG A 16 2.76 -10.23 1.54
C ARG A 16 4.22 -10.62 1.72
N GLU A 17 5.15 -9.92 1.10
CA GLU A 17 6.60 -10.12 1.28
C GLU A 17 7.03 -9.95 2.73
N ARG A 18 6.33 -9.09 3.48
CA ARG A 18 6.55 -8.87 4.92
C ARG A 18 5.78 -9.82 5.81
N GLY A 19 5.03 -10.76 5.26
CA GLY A 19 4.19 -11.68 6.02
C GLY A 19 3.06 -10.99 6.80
N MET A 20 2.69 -9.76 6.44
CA MET A 20 1.68 -8.99 7.17
C MET A 20 0.26 -9.29 6.67
N THR A 21 -0.68 -9.43 7.59
CA THR A 21 -2.11 -9.38 7.30
C THR A 21 -2.56 -7.92 7.06
N VAL A 22 -3.74 -7.76 6.46
CA VAL A 22 -4.35 -6.42 6.30
C VAL A 22 -4.59 -5.74 7.65
N ARG A 23 -4.96 -6.52 8.68
CA ARG A 23 -5.13 -6.02 10.05
C ARG A 23 -3.82 -5.47 10.61
N GLU A 24 -2.74 -6.25 10.54
CA GLU A 24 -1.44 -5.84 11.08
C GLU A 24 -0.89 -4.60 10.37
N LEU A 25 -1.02 -4.54 9.04
CA LEU A 25 -0.61 -3.35 8.30
C LEU A 25 -1.46 -2.12 8.71
N ALA A 26 -2.77 -2.28 8.85
CA ALA A 26 -3.66 -1.20 9.26
C ALA A 26 -3.31 -0.67 10.66
N GLU A 27 -3.07 -1.57 11.61
CA GLU A 27 -2.63 -1.24 12.98
C GLU A 27 -1.28 -0.53 12.97
N LYS A 28 -0.27 -1.09 12.29
CA LYS A 28 1.09 -0.50 12.21
C LYS A 28 1.08 0.86 11.50
N ALA A 29 0.24 1.04 10.48
CA ALA A 29 0.11 2.31 9.76
C ALA A 29 -0.85 3.30 10.46
N GLY A 30 -1.56 2.91 11.51
CA GLY A 30 -2.55 3.76 12.18
C GLY A 30 -3.68 4.21 11.25
N VAL A 31 -4.20 3.29 10.44
CA VAL A 31 -5.34 3.49 9.52
C VAL A 31 -6.36 2.36 9.70
N SER A 32 -7.56 2.48 9.10
CA SER A 32 -8.54 1.40 9.16
C SER A 32 -8.24 0.26 8.18
N GLN A 33 -8.63 -0.96 8.50
CA GLN A 33 -8.51 -2.11 7.60
C GLN A 33 -9.23 -1.87 6.27
N SER A 34 -10.45 -1.30 6.32
CA SER A 34 -11.22 -0.93 5.13
C SER A 34 -10.48 0.08 4.24
N TYR A 35 -9.61 0.92 4.82
CA TYR A 35 -8.76 1.80 4.05
C TYR A 35 -7.71 1.00 3.27
N ILE A 36 -6.98 0.09 3.92
CA ILE A 36 -6.00 -0.79 3.25
C ILE A 36 -6.67 -1.60 2.13
N TYR A 37 -7.83 -2.21 2.37
CA TYR A 37 -8.58 -2.93 1.33
C TYR A 37 -8.93 -2.05 0.14
N ALA A 38 -9.39 -0.82 0.39
CA ALA A 38 -9.73 0.11 -0.69
C ALA A 38 -8.49 0.55 -1.49
N VAL A 39 -7.33 0.70 -0.84
CA VAL A 39 -6.06 1.01 -1.51
C VAL A 39 -5.60 -0.17 -2.36
N GLU A 40 -5.57 -1.38 -1.80
CA GLU A 40 -5.20 -2.60 -2.55
C GLU A 40 -6.12 -2.85 -3.75
N ALA A 41 -7.40 -2.50 -3.65
CA ALA A 41 -8.37 -2.64 -4.74
C ALA A 41 -8.34 -1.49 -5.76
N GLY A 42 -7.50 -0.46 -5.56
CA GLY A 42 -7.44 0.71 -6.45
C GLY A 42 -8.69 1.59 -6.43
N THR A 43 -9.60 1.41 -5.46
CA THR A 43 -10.95 2.03 -5.47
C THR A 43 -11.01 3.39 -4.78
N ARG A 44 -9.91 3.86 -4.15
CA ARG A 44 -9.85 5.17 -3.49
C ARG A 44 -8.61 5.95 -3.88
N GLY A 45 -8.81 7.22 -4.24
CA GLY A 45 -7.78 8.26 -4.21
C GLY A 45 -7.21 8.35 -2.79
N SER A 46 -6.01 7.82 -2.60
CA SER A 46 -5.37 7.76 -1.30
C SER A 46 -4.75 9.11 -0.96
N ARG A 47 -5.07 9.64 0.23
CA ARG A 47 -4.44 10.90 0.69
C ARG A 47 -2.96 10.65 0.92
N LEU A 48 -2.09 11.50 0.40
CA LEU A 48 -0.63 11.41 0.51
C LEU A 48 -0.17 11.11 1.95
N ALA A 49 -0.74 11.80 2.95
CA ALA A 49 -0.43 11.59 4.36
C ALA A 49 -0.67 10.15 4.85
N LYS A 50 -1.67 9.44 4.32
CA LYS A 50 -1.95 8.04 4.67
C LYS A 50 -1.04 7.09 3.92
N LEU A 51 -0.68 7.39 2.66
CA LEU A 51 0.31 6.61 1.91
C LEU A 51 1.67 6.64 2.59
N ILE A 52 2.10 7.79 3.12
CA ILE A 52 3.34 7.91 3.90
C ILE A 52 3.30 6.99 5.13
N LYS A 53 2.17 6.94 5.85
CA LYS A 53 2.02 6.05 7.00
C LYS A 53 2.12 4.57 6.61
N ILE A 54 1.51 4.19 5.50
CA ILE A 54 1.58 2.83 4.96
C ILE A 54 3.01 2.48 4.54
N ALA A 55 3.68 3.36 3.80
CA ALA A 55 5.07 3.16 3.38
C ALA A 55 6.00 2.98 4.58
N ARG A 56 5.84 3.81 5.64
CA ARG A 56 6.57 3.65 6.91
C ARG A 56 6.27 2.35 7.62
N ALA A 57 5.00 1.91 7.66
CA ALA A 57 4.64 0.63 8.27
C ALA A 57 5.25 -0.56 7.51
N LEU A 58 5.39 -0.42 6.20
CA LEU A 58 6.10 -1.35 5.34
C LEU A 58 7.61 -1.06 5.29
N GLU A 59 8.16 -0.09 6.02
CA GLU A 59 9.61 0.16 5.99
C GLU A 59 10.17 0.31 4.55
N VAL A 60 9.41 0.98 3.68
CA VAL A 60 9.82 1.34 2.31
C VAL A 60 9.66 2.82 2.09
N ASP A 61 10.38 3.31 1.08
CA ASP A 61 10.14 4.63 0.57
C ASP A 61 8.76 4.75 -0.07
N LEU A 62 8.18 5.94 0.07
CA LEU A 62 6.93 6.27 -0.59
C LEU A 62 7.05 6.08 -2.11
N ALA A 63 8.21 6.41 -2.70
CA ALA A 63 8.46 6.22 -4.12
C ALA A 63 8.28 4.76 -4.52
N THR A 64 8.79 3.80 -3.75
CA THR A 64 8.61 2.35 -4.01
C THR A 64 7.15 1.94 -4.02
N LEU A 65 6.32 2.56 -3.17
CA LEU A 65 4.88 2.30 -3.11
C LEU A 65 4.13 2.92 -4.29
N ILE A 66 4.47 4.15 -4.69
CA ILE A 66 3.81 4.92 -5.76
C ILE A 66 4.62 4.90 -7.06
N GLN A 67 5.41 3.87 -7.35
CA GLN A 67 6.06 3.74 -8.66
C GLN A 67 4.97 3.48 -9.73
N ASP A 68 4.25 4.52 -10.11
CA ASP A 68 3.71 4.77 -11.43
C ASP A 68 4.82 5.55 -12.15
N GLU A 69 5.62 4.83 -12.91
CA GLU A 69 6.50 5.48 -13.88
C GLU A 69 5.64 5.78 -15.11
N PRO A 70 5.75 6.99 -15.72
CA PRO A 70 4.96 7.38 -16.88
C PRO A 70 5.05 6.39 -18.06
#